data_AF-A0AAU4BJU3-F1
#
_entry.id   AF-A0AAU4BJU3-F1
#
_cell.length_a   1.000
_cell.length_b   1.000
_cell.length_c   1.000
_cell.angle_alpha   90.00
_cell.angle_beta   90.00
_cell.angle_gamma   90.00
#
_symmetry.space_group_name_H-M   'P 1'
#
loop_
_entity.id
_entity.type
_entity.pdbx_description
1 polymer ?
#
loop_
_entity_poly.entity_id
_entity_poly.type
_entity_poly.pdbx_seq_one_letter_code
_entity_poly.pdbx_strand_id
1 'polypeptide(L)'
;MPDLLAGTIVRGQDFPRAVSDRGDISFDATNTSYGTASTGGTYEEVGVAFTAPTSGRVMIFTTARMVNSGATAGVLVAPETRTGSTIGSGTAVESIGDGHGVSHYGSTFARMGAAHYLEGLTPGSTYNTRLLHRVVSGTGSFALRELTVVPLP
;
A
#
# COMPACT_ATOMS: atom_id res chain seq x y z
N MET A 1 9.22 12.77 -19.51
CA MET A 1 8.36 13.72 -18.78
C MET A 1 9.26 14.87 -18.33
N PRO A 2 8.97 16.13 -18.64
CA PRO A 2 9.89 17.20 -18.28
C PRO A 2 9.87 17.39 -16.77
N ASP A 3 11.02 17.13 -16.15
CA ASP A 3 11.40 17.64 -14.83
C ASP A 3 11.12 19.16 -14.79
N LEU A 4 10.72 19.67 -13.62
CA LEU A 4 10.55 21.11 -13.41
C LEU A 4 11.90 21.78 -13.67
N LEU A 5 11.99 22.58 -14.73
CA LEU A 5 13.23 23.27 -15.08
C LEU A 5 13.75 24.06 -13.88
N ALA A 6 15.05 23.93 -13.59
CA ALA A 6 15.70 24.64 -12.50
C ALA A 6 15.39 26.16 -12.60
N GLY A 7 14.90 26.74 -11.50
CA GLY A 7 14.50 28.15 -11.43
C GLY A 7 13.03 28.44 -11.78
N THR A 8 12.20 27.42 -12.06
CA THR A 8 10.76 27.60 -12.21
C THR A 8 10.03 27.70 -10.86
N ILE A 9 8.89 28.37 -10.86
CA ILE A 9 8.05 28.51 -9.66
C ILE A 9 7.34 27.18 -9.39
N VAL A 10 7.60 26.59 -8.21
CA VAL A 10 6.89 25.42 -7.70
C VAL A 10 5.45 25.80 -7.34
N ARG A 11 4.48 25.15 -7.96
CA ARG A 11 3.05 25.26 -7.69
C ARG A 11 2.60 24.12 -6.77
N GLY A 12 1.45 24.29 -6.11
CA GLY A 12 0.91 23.23 -5.24
C GLY A 12 0.57 21.90 -5.95
N GLN A 13 0.43 21.92 -7.28
CA GLN A 13 0.23 20.71 -8.08
C GLN A 13 1.54 19.98 -8.42
N ASP A 14 2.68 20.67 -8.31
CA ASP A 14 3.99 20.08 -8.57
C ASP A 14 4.39 19.10 -7.47
N PHE A 15 4.02 19.43 -6.24
CA PHE A 15 4.15 18.59 -5.06
C PHE A 15 2.85 18.59 -4.26
N PRO A 16 1.87 17.75 -4.64
CA PRO A 16 0.69 17.54 -3.83
C PRO A 16 1.09 17.10 -2.41
N ARG A 17 0.20 17.28 -1.44
CA ARG A 17 0.49 16.81 -0.06
C ARG A 17 0.65 15.30 -0.03
N ALA A 18 1.50 14.80 0.86
CA ALA A 18 1.47 13.40 1.25
C ALA A 18 0.10 13.05 1.85
N VAL A 19 -0.37 11.85 1.54
CA VAL A 19 -1.62 11.30 2.08
C VAL A 19 -1.31 9.99 2.79
N SER A 20 -2.00 9.76 3.90
CA SER A 20 -1.81 8.57 4.72
C SER A 20 -3.15 8.09 5.25
N ASP A 21 -3.23 6.78 5.45
CA ASP A 21 -4.34 6.12 6.12
C ASP A 21 -3.80 5.01 7.03
N ARG A 22 -4.57 4.67 8.07
CA ARG A 22 -4.19 3.62 9.02
C ARG A 22 -5.40 2.82 9.47
N GLY A 23 -5.18 1.53 9.70
CA GLY A 23 -6.14 0.64 10.34
C GLY A 23 -5.54 -0.01 11.58
N ASP A 24 -6.13 0.28 12.73
CA ASP A 24 -5.64 -0.16 14.04
C ASP A 24 -6.25 -1.51 14.45
N ILE A 25 -7.38 -1.90 13.85
CA ILE A 25 -8.14 -3.10 14.20
C ILE A 25 -7.42 -4.37 13.70
N SER A 26 -7.46 -5.41 14.52
CA SER A 26 -6.93 -6.73 14.18
C SER A 26 -7.97 -7.59 13.47
N PHE A 27 -7.53 -8.32 12.45
CA PHE A 27 -8.33 -9.36 11.79
C PHE A 27 -7.46 -10.55 11.41
N ASP A 28 -8.13 -11.68 11.15
CA ASP A 28 -7.51 -12.92 10.71
C ASP A 28 -7.90 -13.25 9.27
N ALA A 29 -7.02 -13.94 8.56
CA ALA A 29 -7.21 -14.35 7.18
C ALA A 29 -6.54 -15.68 6.86
N THR A 30 -7.09 -16.39 5.88
CA THR A 30 -6.56 -17.65 5.34
C THR A 30 -6.44 -17.64 3.81
N ASN A 31 -6.76 -16.53 3.16
CA ASN A 31 -6.69 -16.41 1.70
C ASN A 31 -5.25 -16.44 1.20
N THR A 32 -4.97 -17.30 0.23
CA THR A 32 -3.63 -17.46 -0.36
C THR A 32 -3.34 -16.50 -1.51
N SER A 33 -4.39 -15.88 -2.05
CA SER A 33 -4.31 -14.80 -3.03
C SER A 33 -4.53 -13.46 -2.34
N TYR A 34 -3.85 -12.40 -2.79
CA TYR A 34 -4.08 -11.07 -2.28
C TYR A 34 -5.55 -10.65 -2.41
N GLY A 35 -6.10 -10.10 -1.32
CA GLY A 35 -7.48 -9.64 -1.28
C GLY A 35 -7.81 -8.99 0.06
N THR A 36 -9.11 -8.82 0.30
CA THR A 36 -9.67 -8.19 1.50
C THR A 36 -10.44 -9.18 2.38
N ALA A 37 -10.45 -10.46 2.02
CA ALA A 37 -11.20 -11.48 2.74
C ALA A 37 -10.65 -11.69 4.16
N SER A 38 -11.51 -11.71 5.16
CA SER A 38 -11.16 -12.07 6.53
C SER A 38 -11.98 -13.28 6.99
N THR A 39 -11.40 -14.06 7.91
CA THR A 39 -12.03 -15.24 8.54
C THR A 39 -12.29 -15.04 10.03
N GLY A 40 -11.74 -13.96 10.62
CA GLY A 40 -11.94 -13.59 12.02
C GLY A 40 -11.64 -12.11 12.24
N GLY A 41 -12.18 -11.54 13.33
CA GLY A 41 -12.09 -10.11 13.61
C GLY A 41 -12.85 -9.23 12.60
N THR A 42 -12.49 -7.94 12.53
CA THR A 42 -13.13 -6.97 11.64
C THR A 42 -12.10 -6.39 10.68
N TYR A 43 -12.31 -6.59 9.38
CA TYR A 43 -11.47 -5.98 8.34
C TYR A 43 -11.82 -4.50 8.19
N GLU A 44 -10.78 -3.66 8.20
CA GLU A 44 -10.84 -2.23 7.89
C GLU A 44 -10.06 -2.01 6.59
N GLU A 45 -10.67 -1.34 5.61
CA GLU A 45 -9.97 -0.97 4.37
C GLU A 45 -8.96 0.14 4.67
N VAL A 46 -7.69 -0.10 4.35
CA VAL A 46 -6.62 0.90 4.49
C VAL A 46 -6.19 1.32 3.11
N GLY A 47 -6.50 2.57 2.75
CA GLY A 47 -6.30 3.07 1.40
C GLY A 47 -6.38 4.59 1.30
N VAL A 48 -5.67 5.14 0.32
CA VAL A 48 -5.62 6.59 0.07
C VAL A 48 -5.89 6.87 -1.39
N ALA A 49 -6.60 7.97 -1.66
CA ALA A 49 -6.67 8.58 -2.97
C ALA A 49 -5.67 9.74 -3.05
N PHE A 50 -4.98 9.88 -4.17
CA PHE A 50 -4.00 10.93 -4.38
C PHE A 50 -3.98 11.41 -5.84
N THR A 51 -3.46 12.62 -6.04
CA THR A 51 -3.18 13.18 -7.36
C THR A 51 -1.70 13.02 -7.66
N ALA A 52 -1.35 12.50 -8.83
CA ALA A 52 0.05 12.33 -9.22
C ALA A 52 0.75 13.70 -9.38
N PRO A 53 1.97 13.86 -8.84
CA PRO A 53 2.77 15.08 -9.02
C PRO A 53 3.18 15.29 -10.48
N THR A 54 3.73 16.48 -10.78
CA THR A 54 4.25 16.82 -12.10
C THR A 54 5.36 15.87 -12.58
N SER A 55 6.11 15.29 -11.64
CA SER A 55 7.14 14.27 -11.90
C SER A 55 6.59 12.91 -12.34
N GLY A 56 5.31 12.63 -12.08
CA GLY A 56 4.72 11.31 -12.29
C GLY A 56 5.26 10.22 -11.35
N ARG A 57 5.89 10.61 -10.23
CA ARG A 57 6.53 9.70 -9.28
C ARG A 57 6.04 9.89 -7.85
N VAL A 58 5.81 8.79 -7.16
CA VAL A 58 5.49 8.78 -5.72
C VAL A 58 6.30 7.70 -5.01
N MET A 59 6.54 7.88 -3.71
CA MET A 59 7.04 6.84 -2.82
C MET A 59 5.88 6.32 -1.98
N ILE A 60 5.73 5.00 -1.94
CA ILE A 60 4.68 4.32 -1.18
C ILE A 60 5.33 3.65 0.02
N PHE A 61 4.88 4.02 1.22
CA PHE A 61 5.25 3.36 2.47
C PHE A 61 4.12 2.43 2.92
N THR A 62 4.48 1.20 3.23
CA THR A 62 3.57 0.19 3.77
C THR A 62 4.12 -0.31 5.08
N THR A 63 3.30 -0.38 6.11
CA THR A 63 3.64 -1.00 7.39
C THR A 63 2.50 -1.89 7.86
N ALA A 64 2.82 -3.00 8.52
CA ALA A 64 1.85 -3.85 9.19
C ALA A 64 2.48 -4.59 10.37
N ARG A 65 1.70 -4.81 11.44
CA ARG A 65 1.99 -5.83 12.45
C ARG A 65 1.32 -7.13 12.02
N MET A 66 2.11 -8.20 11.90
CA MET A 66 1.63 -9.47 11.39
C MET A 66 2.19 -10.64 12.20
N VAL A 67 1.45 -11.74 12.21
CA VAL A 67 1.88 -13.05 12.76
C VAL A 67 1.14 -14.16 12.02
N ASN A 68 1.77 -15.33 11.89
CA ASN A 68 1.10 -16.54 11.43
C ASN A 68 0.94 -17.54 12.59
N SER A 69 -0.07 -18.39 12.55
CA SER A 69 -0.20 -19.53 13.47
C SER A 69 0.95 -20.56 13.34
N GLY A 70 1.59 -20.65 12.18
CA GLY A 70 2.68 -21.60 11.90
C GLY A 70 4.07 -20.97 11.94
N ALA A 71 5.04 -21.65 12.57
CA ALA A 71 6.41 -21.17 12.72
C ALA A 71 7.19 -21.05 11.39
N THR A 72 6.76 -21.72 10.33
CA THR A 72 7.35 -21.66 8.98
C THR A 72 6.38 -21.08 7.94
N ALA A 73 5.20 -20.64 8.38
CA ALA A 73 4.16 -20.11 7.50
C ALA A 73 4.28 -18.57 7.39
N GLY A 74 3.93 -18.06 6.21
CA GLY A 74 4.09 -16.66 5.85
C GLY A 74 2.79 -15.87 5.89
N VAL A 75 2.88 -14.60 6.23
CA VAL A 75 1.85 -13.58 6.07
C VAL A 75 2.45 -12.40 5.31
N LEU A 76 1.70 -11.85 4.36
CA LEU A 76 2.17 -10.77 3.51
C LEU A 76 1.11 -9.70 3.37
N VAL A 77 1.56 -8.45 3.37
CA VAL A 77 0.76 -7.26 3.03
C VAL A 77 1.51 -6.51 1.94
N ALA A 78 0.82 -6.18 0.85
CA ALA A 78 1.39 -5.43 -0.24
C ALA A 78 0.41 -4.35 -0.74
N PRO A 79 0.93 -3.20 -1.21
CA PRO A 79 0.12 -2.19 -1.84
C PRO A 79 -0.35 -2.62 -3.24
N GLU A 80 -1.48 -2.08 -3.66
CA GLU A 80 -1.95 -2.07 -5.04
C GLU A 80 -2.36 -0.64 -5.38
N THR A 81 -1.91 -0.14 -6.53
CA THR A 81 -2.29 1.19 -7.02
C THR A 81 -3.14 1.08 -8.28
N ARG A 82 -4.27 1.80 -8.31
CA ARG A 82 -5.26 1.79 -9.39
C ARG A 82 -5.65 3.21 -9.81
N THR A 83 -6.25 3.35 -10.99
CA THR A 83 -6.78 4.63 -11.49
C THR A 83 -8.03 5.08 -10.74
N GLY A 84 -8.26 6.39 -10.66
CA GLY A 84 -9.46 6.99 -10.08
C GLY A 84 -9.37 7.21 -8.57
N SER A 85 -10.36 7.93 -8.03
CA SER A 85 -10.39 8.37 -6.62
C SER A 85 -11.06 7.38 -5.67
N THR A 86 -11.79 6.39 -6.18
CA THR A 86 -12.49 5.41 -5.35
C THR A 86 -11.56 4.23 -5.05
N ILE A 87 -11.26 4.02 -3.77
CA ILE A 87 -10.38 2.95 -3.29
C ILE A 87 -10.82 1.59 -3.84
N GLY A 88 -9.87 0.83 -4.39
CA GLY A 88 -10.10 -0.51 -4.91
C GLY A 88 -10.84 -0.59 -6.25
N SER A 89 -11.20 0.55 -6.85
CA SER A 89 -11.82 0.62 -8.17
C SER A 89 -10.81 0.96 -9.28
N GLY A 90 -11.27 1.03 -10.52
CA GLY A 90 -10.44 1.42 -11.66
C GLY A 90 -9.50 0.32 -12.16
N THR A 91 -8.53 0.69 -12.99
CA THR A 91 -7.56 -0.23 -13.59
C THR A 91 -6.27 -0.21 -12.78
N ALA A 92 -5.68 -1.38 -12.54
CA ALA A 92 -4.37 -1.47 -11.88
C ALA A 92 -3.30 -0.77 -12.73
N VAL A 93 -2.55 0.13 -12.11
CA VAL A 93 -1.34 0.75 -12.69
C VAL A 93 -0.07 0.19 -12.06
N GLU A 94 -0.20 -0.32 -10.83
CA GLU A 94 0.81 -1.11 -10.16
C GLU A 94 0.17 -2.46 -9.80
N SER A 95 0.72 -3.55 -10.33
CA SER A 95 0.25 -4.88 -9.96
C SER A 95 0.74 -5.22 -8.55
N ILE A 96 -0.16 -5.76 -7.73
CA ILE A 96 0.22 -6.27 -6.42
C ILE A 96 1.25 -7.42 -6.54
N GLY A 97 2.27 -7.40 -5.69
CA GLY A 97 3.28 -8.44 -5.64
C GLY A 97 4.10 -8.41 -4.36
N ASP A 98 4.69 -9.56 -4.03
CA ASP A 98 5.46 -9.76 -2.79
C ASP A 98 6.64 -8.80 -2.66
N GLY A 99 7.22 -8.34 -3.79
CA GLY A 99 8.41 -7.48 -3.81
C GLY A 99 8.16 -6.03 -3.39
N HIS A 100 6.91 -5.57 -3.33
CA HIS A 100 6.56 -4.17 -3.02
C HIS A 100 5.99 -4.01 -1.60
N GLY A 101 5.83 -5.12 -0.88
CA GLY A 101 5.18 -5.19 0.43
C GLY A 101 6.09 -5.60 1.56
N VAL A 102 5.46 -6.05 2.64
CA VAL A 102 6.12 -6.63 3.81
C VAL A 102 5.68 -8.09 3.97
N SER A 103 6.61 -8.94 4.40
CA SER A 103 6.34 -10.35 4.67
C SER A 103 6.90 -10.75 6.03
N HIS A 104 6.11 -11.48 6.81
CA HIS A 104 6.57 -12.14 8.03
C HIS A 104 6.46 -13.64 7.87
N TYR A 105 7.50 -14.38 8.28
CA TYR A 105 7.44 -15.83 8.42
C TYR A 105 7.71 -16.19 9.87
N GLY A 106 6.72 -16.77 10.54
CA GLY A 106 6.83 -17.17 11.94
C GLY A 106 5.61 -16.87 12.78
N SER A 107 5.68 -17.34 14.03
CA SER A 107 4.59 -17.34 15.00
C SER A 107 4.76 -16.34 16.14
N THR A 108 5.61 -15.34 15.95
CA THR A 108 5.77 -14.20 16.86
C THR A 108 5.25 -12.93 16.20
N PHE A 109 4.73 -11.99 16.98
CA PHE A 109 4.31 -10.71 16.43
C PHE A 109 5.53 -9.89 15.97
N ALA A 110 5.51 -9.45 14.72
CA ALA A 110 6.48 -8.50 14.18
C ALA A 110 5.75 -7.36 13.49
N ARG A 111 6.26 -6.13 13.66
CA ARG A 111 5.84 -4.96 12.88
C ARG A 111 6.95 -4.61 11.91
N MET A 112 6.65 -4.61 10.61
CA MET A 112 7.61 -4.34 9.56
C MET A 112 7.08 -3.26 8.63
N GLY A 113 8.01 -2.49 8.06
CA GLY A 113 7.74 -1.47 7.07
C GLY A 113 8.58 -1.71 5.81
N ALA A 114 8.02 -1.35 4.66
CA ALA A 114 8.70 -1.30 3.37
C ALA A 114 8.34 0.00 2.65
N ALA A 115 9.22 0.44 1.76
CA ALA A 115 8.97 1.56 0.88
C ALA A 115 9.45 1.23 -0.53
N HIS A 116 8.73 1.70 -1.54
CA HIS A 116 9.15 1.58 -2.94
C HIS A 116 8.67 2.77 -3.77
N TYR A 117 9.26 2.91 -4.96
CA TYR A 117 8.93 3.96 -5.92
C TYR A 117 7.89 3.47 -6.93
N LEU A 118 6.84 4.25 -7.12
CA LEU A 118 5.91 4.09 -8.24
C LEU A 118 6.12 5.25 -9.21
N GLU A 119 6.50 4.91 -10.44
CA GLU A 119 6.83 5.86 -11.50
C GLU A 119 5.90 5.70 -12.71
N GLY A 120 5.97 6.64 -13.64
CA GLY A 120 5.18 6.58 -14.89
C GLY A 120 3.72 6.97 -14.73
N LEU A 121 3.35 7.61 -13.62
CA LEU A 121 2.00 8.15 -13.41
C LEU A 121 1.77 9.36 -14.30
N THR A 122 0.54 9.51 -14.81
CA THR A 122 0.17 10.69 -15.59
C THR A 122 -0.01 11.89 -14.65
N PRO A 123 0.75 12.98 -14.82
CA PRO A 123 0.67 14.16 -13.96
C PRO A 123 -0.74 14.72 -13.85
N GLY A 124 -1.13 15.11 -12.64
CA GLY A 124 -2.46 15.66 -12.37
C GLY A 124 -3.60 14.65 -12.43
N SER A 125 -3.36 13.41 -12.83
CA SER A 125 -4.37 12.35 -12.77
C SER A 125 -4.53 11.82 -11.34
N THR A 126 -5.74 11.35 -11.02
CA THR A 126 -6.07 10.80 -9.71
C THR A 126 -5.92 9.28 -9.70
N TYR A 127 -5.34 8.78 -8.63
CA TYR A 127 -5.11 7.37 -8.36
C TYR A 127 -5.53 7.01 -6.93
N ASN A 128 -5.69 5.73 -6.67
CA ASN A 128 -5.87 5.19 -5.33
C ASN A 128 -4.89 4.06 -5.07
N THR A 129 -4.33 4.03 -3.86
CA THR A 129 -3.50 2.94 -3.38
C THR A 129 -4.17 2.32 -2.16
N ARG A 130 -4.18 0.99 -2.06
CA ARG A 130 -4.70 0.26 -0.90
C ARG A 130 -3.79 -0.86 -0.48
N LEU A 131 -3.89 -1.28 0.78
CA LEU A 131 -3.21 -2.47 1.27
C LEU A 131 -4.10 -3.70 1.10
N LEU A 132 -3.52 -4.77 0.57
CA LEU A 132 -4.14 -6.08 0.51
C LEU A 132 -3.25 -7.10 1.22
N HIS A 133 -3.86 -8.19 1.67
CA HIS A 133 -3.17 -9.22 2.44
C HIS A 133 -3.35 -10.60 1.80
N ARG A 134 -2.39 -11.48 2.10
CA ARG A 134 -2.48 -12.92 1.87
C ARG A 134 -1.70 -13.68 2.92
N VAL A 135 -2.01 -14.96 3.04
CA VAL A 135 -1.18 -15.93 3.77
C VAL A 135 -0.51 -16.86 2.76
N VAL A 136 0.65 -17.41 3.12
CA VAL A 136 1.24 -18.52 2.37
C VAL A 136 0.50 -19.82 2.73
N SER A 137 0.25 -20.00 4.02
CA SER A 137 -0.49 -21.13 4.61
C SER A 137 -0.90 -20.76 6.05
N GLY A 138 -1.75 -21.59 6.68
CA GLY A 138 -2.20 -21.37 8.06
C GLY A 138 -3.16 -20.18 8.21
N THR A 139 -3.25 -19.65 9.44
CA THR A 139 -4.02 -18.45 9.76
C THR A 139 -3.08 -17.30 10.04
N GLY A 140 -3.25 -16.21 9.30
CA GLY A 140 -2.50 -14.98 9.51
C GLY A 140 -3.34 -13.95 10.26
N SER A 141 -2.74 -13.28 11.25
CA SER A 141 -3.33 -12.13 11.93
C SER A 141 -2.62 -10.85 11.51
N PHE A 142 -3.40 -9.81 11.23
CA PHE A 142 -2.94 -8.53 10.72
C PHE A 142 -3.54 -7.39 11.55
N ALA A 143 -2.71 -6.43 11.96
CA ALA A 143 -3.12 -5.24 12.70
C ALA A 143 -2.15 -4.08 12.48
N LEU A 144 -2.47 -2.87 12.96
CA LEU A 144 -1.59 -1.69 12.91
C LEU A 144 -1.02 -1.47 11.49
N ARG A 145 -1.91 -1.51 10.51
CA ARG A 145 -1.59 -1.35 9.09
C ARG A 145 -1.57 0.14 8.77
N GLU A 146 -0.54 0.58 8.09
CA GLU A 146 -0.38 1.98 7.69
C GLU A 146 0.06 2.04 6.24
N LEU A 147 -0.55 2.97 5.49
CA LEU A 147 -0.20 3.29 4.13
C LEU A 147 0.07 4.78 4.04
N THR A 148 1.17 5.16 3.41
CA THR A 148 1.46 6.57 3.11
C THR A 148 1.98 6.69 1.69
N VAL A 149 1.44 7.66 0.95
CA VAL A 149 1.90 8.02 -0.40
C VAL A 149 2.51 9.41 -0.33
N VAL A 150 3.78 9.51 -0.70
CA VAL A 150 4.56 10.75 -0.69
C VAL A 150 4.92 11.13 -2.12
N PRO A 151 4.44 12.28 -2.63
CA PRO A 151 4.85 12.79 -3.94
C PRO A 151 6.36 13.09 -3.98
N LEU A 152 6.99 12.79 -5.12
CA LEU A 152 8.43 13.00 -5.32
C LEU A 152 8.71 14.08 -6.37
N PRO A 153 9.89 14.73 -6.31
CA PRO A 153 10.38 15.59 -7.38
C PRO A 153 10.49 14.90 -8.73
#